data_AF-A0A2V6T5R0-F1
#
_entry.id   AF-A0A2V6T5R0-F1
#
_cell.length_a   1.000
_cell.length_b   1.000
_cell.length_c   1.000
_cell.angle_alpha   90.00
_cell.angle_beta   90.00
_cell.angle_gamma   90.00
#
_symmetry.space_group_name_H-M   'P 1'
#
loop_
_entity.id
_entity.type
_entity.pdbx_description
1 polymer ?
#
loop_
_entity_poly.entity_id
_entity_poly.type
_entity_poly.pdbx_seq_one_letter_code
_entity_poly.pdbx_strand_id
1 'polypeptide(L)' 'MPHSTTRDGVRVYFEEHGRGDAVLLAYGIGGNAGMWEPNIRALSAGHRLILWEPRGHAR' A
#
# COMPACT_ATOMS: atom_id res chain seq x y z
N MET A 1 7.99 10.22 3.64
CA MET A 1 6.92 9.20 3.55
C MET A 1 6.14 9.47 2.28
N PRO A 2 6.06 8.51 1.35
CA PRO A 2 5.38 8.70 0.09
C PRO A 2 3.88 8.89 0.33
N HIS A 3 3.27 9.83 -0.38
CA HIS A 3 1.83 10.05 -0.35
C HIS A 3 1.35 10.52 -1.72
N SER A 4 0.11 10.17 -2.05
CA SER A 4 -0.59 10.69 -3.21
C SER A 4 -1.67 11.66 -2.74
N THR A 5 -1.75 12.83 -3.38
CA THR A 5 -2.80 13.80 -3.10
C THR A 5 -3.98 13.55 -4.02
N THR A 6 -5.10 13.20 -3.42
CA THR A 6 -6.37 12.98 -4.12
C THR A 6 -7.00 14.30 -4.58
N ARG A 7 -7.99 14.24 -5.49
CA ARG A 7 -8.59 15.45 -6.12
C ARG A 7 -9.25 16.42 -5.14
N ASP A 8 -9.70 15.93 -4.00
CA ASP A 8 -10.28 16.69 -2.88
C ASP A 8 -9.24 17.04 -1.80
N GLY A 9 -7.94 16.93 -2.11
CA GLY A 9 -6.85 17.40 -1.26
C GLY A 9 -6.41 16.44 -0.15
N VAL A 10 -7.01 15.25 -0.03
CA VAL A 10 -6.62 14.27 0.99
C VAL A 10 -5.31 13.59 0.59
N ARG A 11 -4.33 13.58 1.51
CA ARG A 11 -3.10 12.80 1.37
C ARG A 11 -3.36 11.35 1.75
N VAL A 12 -2.97 10.43 0.87
CA VAL A 12 -3.07 8.98 1.09
C VAL A 12 -1.66 8.41 1.10
N TYR A 13 -1.28 7.75 2.20
CA TYR A 13 -0.01 7.02 2.26
C TYR A 13 -0.03 5.85 1.28
N PHE A 14 1.08 5.65 0.60
CA PHE A 14 1.35 4.42 -0.12
C PHE A 14 2.85 4.12 -0.16
N GLU A 15 3.20 2.87 -0.43
CA GLU A 15 4.55 2.44 -0.72
C GLU A 15 4.55 1.36 -1.81
N GLU A 16 5.65 1.29 -2.54
CA GLU A 16 5.82 0.37 -3.67
C GLU A 16 6.97 -0.60 -3.41
N HIS A 17 6.76 -1.87 -3.72
CA HIS A 17 7.76 -2.93 -3.61
C HIS A 17 7.81 -3.76 -4.89
N GLY A 18 9.01 -4.06 -5.39
CA GLY A 18 9.17 -4.86 -6.60
C GLY A 18 8.91 -4.09 -7.90
N ARG A 19 8.66 -4.83 -8.99
CA ARG A 19 8.46 -4.33 -10.36
C ARG A 19 7.53 -5.28 -11.13
N GLY A 20 6.97 -4.82 -12.24
CA GLY A 20 6.05 -5.60 -13.08
C GLY A 20 4.59 -5.18 -12.89
N ASP A 21 3.68 -6.12 -13.11
CA ASP A 21 2.24 -5.88 -13.02
C ASP A 21 1.84 -5.43 -11.61
N ALA A 22 0.99 -4.41 -11.54
CA ALA A 22 0.64 -3.77 -10.29
C ALA A 22 -0.40 -4.59 -9.52
N VAL A 23 -0.14 -4.82 -8.24
CA VAL A 23 -1.06 -5.47 -7.30
C VAL A 23 -1.28 -4.54 -6.10
N LEU A 24 -2.52 -4.08 -5.92
CA LEU A 24 -2.90 -3.26 -4.78
C LEU A 24 -3.32 -4.15 -3.61
N LEU A 25 -2.65 -4.03 -2.46
CA LEU A 25 -2.95 -4.82 -1.28
C LEU A 25 -3.88 -4.03 -0.34
N ALA A 26 -5.15 -4.46 -0.27
CA ALA A 26 -6.16 -3.88 0.61
C ALA A 26 -6.37 -4.76 1.85
N TYR A 27 -6.51 -4.12 3.01
CA TYR A 27 -6.71 -4.79 4.29
C TYR A 27 -8.14 -4.66 4.83
N GLY A 28 -8.49 -5.55 5.76
CA GLY A 28 -9.77 -5.51 6.47
C GLY A 28 -9.75 -4.60 7.70
N ILE A 29 -10.90 -4.52 8.38
CA ILE A 29 -11.07 -3.70 9.59
C ILE A 29 -9.97 -3.97 10.65
N GLY A 30 -9.42 -2.89 11.21
CA GLY A 30 -8.33 -2.96 12.20
C GLY A 30 -6.93 -3.19 11.63
N GLY A 31 -6.80 -3.31 10.29
CA GLY A 31 -5.51 -3.45 9.61
C GLY A 31 -4.77 -2.13 9.38
N ASN A 32 -3.54 -2.25 8.88
CA ASN A 32 -2.72 -1.18 8.31
C ASN A 32 -1.74 -1.80 7.29
N ALA A 33 -1.07 -0.98 6.47
CA ALA A 33 -0.17 -1.44 5.43
C ALA A 33 0.96 -2.35 5.95
N GLY A 34 1.43 -2.11 7.17
CA GLY A 34 2.50 -2.89 7.80
C GLY A 34 2.17 -4.36 8.03
N MET A 35 0.90 -4.75 8.00
CA MET A 35 0.51 -6.16 8.16
C MET A 35 1.03 -7.05 7.01
N TRP A 36 1.38 -6.45 5.87
CA TRP A 36 1.86 -7.16 4.69
C TRP A 36 3.36 -7.46 4.73
N GLU A 37 4.10 -7.00 5.73
CA GLU A 37 5.55 -7.23 5.86
C GLU A 37 5.97 -8.68 5.58
N PRO A 38 5.29 -9.72 6.13
CA PRO A 38 5.65 -11.12 5.85
C PRO A 38 5.43 -11.54 4.40
N ASN A 39 4.57 -10.85 3.66
CA ASN A 39 4.18 -11.17 2.29
C ASN A 39 5.03 -10.45 1.24
N ILE A 40 5.64 -9.30 1.59
CA ILE A 40 6.33 -8.42 0.63
C ILE A 40 7.35 -9.19 -0.18
N ARG A 41 8.26 -9.94 0.47
CA ARG A 41 9.33 -10.66 -0.22
C ARG A 41 8.80 -11.63 -1.28
N ALA A 42 7.79 -12.43 -0.93
CA ALA A 42 7.28 -13.47 -1.84
C ALA A 42 6.48 -12.85 -3.00
N LEU A 43 5.61 -11.89 -2.71
CA LEU A 43 4.73 -11.30 -3.72
C LEU A 43 5.47 -10.34 -4.66
N SER A 44 6.45 -9.58 -4.15
CA SER A 44 7.23 -8.61 -4.95
C SER A 44 8.26 -9.26 -5.88
N ALA A 45 8.48 -10.57 -5.78
CA ALA A 45 9.37 -11.30 -6.68
C ALA A 45 8.88 -11.32 -8.13
N GLY A 46 7.57 -11.17 -8.36
CA GLY A 46 6.97 -11.15 -9.70
C GLY A 46 5.99 -10.00 -9.96
N HIS A 47 5.71 -9.16 -8.97
CA HIS A 47 4.73 -8.08 -9.07
C HIS A 47 5.27 -6.79 -8.47
N ARG A 48 4.69 -5.67 -8.91
CA ARG A 48 4.83 -4.40 -8.22
C ARG A 48 3.70 -4.27 -7.20
N LEU A 49 4.03 -4.46 -5.93
CA LEU A 49 3.07 -4.32 -4.84
C LEU A 49 2.86 -2.84 -4.55
N ILE A 50 1.61 -2.45 -4.36
CA ILE A 50 1.22 -1.13 -3.86
C ILE A 50 0.50 -1.37 -2.54
N LEU A 51 1.16 -1.01 -1.44
CA LEU A 51 0.55 -1.02 -0.11
C LEU A 51 0.07 0.40 0.16
N TRP A 52 -1.10 0.57 0.78
CA TRP A 52 -1.72 1.87 0.97
C TRP A 52 -2.52 1.92 2.26
N GLU A 53 -2.74 3.13 2.77
CA GLU A 53 -3.63 3.38 3.91
C GLU A 53 -4.90 4.08 3.41
N PRO A 54 -6.10 3.47 3.54
CA PRO A 54 -7.34 4.17 3.28
C PRO A 54 -7.49 5.40 4.15
N ARG A 55 -8.23 6.39 3.64
CA ARG A 55 -8.49 7.63 4.36
C ARG A 55 -8.99 7.35 5.79
N GLY A 56 -8.42 8.04 6.77
CA GLY A 56 -8.77 7.88 8.18
C GLY A 56 -8.13 6.66 8.86
N HIS A 57 -7.21 5.94 8.21
CA HIS A 57 -6.50 4.80 8.78
C HIS A 57 -5.01 5.09 8.86
N ALA A 58 -4.39 4.78 10.01
CA ALA A 58 -2.96 4.88 10.29
C ALA A 58 -2.27 6.21 9.92
N ARG A 59 -1.92 6.45 8.63
CA ARG A 59 -1.02 7.53 8.17
C ARG A 59 -1.66 8.45 7.12
#